data_AF-A0A3D4BZF7-F1
#
_entry.id   AF-A0A3D4BZF7-F1
#
_cell.length_a   1.000
_cell.length_b   1.000
_cell.length_c   1.000
_cell.angle_alpha   90.00
_cell.angle_beta   90.00
_cell.angle_gamma   90.00
#
_symmetry.space_group_name_H-M   'P 1'
#
loop_
_entity.id
_entity.type
_entity.pdbx_description
1 polymer ?
#
loop_
_entity_poly.entity_id
_entity_poly.type
_entity_poly.pdbx_seq_one_letter_code
_entity_poly.pdbx_strand_id
1 'polypeptide(L)' 'MTGINYPIELDTKHIAKHLPNTPQMQRLLKKGLAVHIFINAQILESVTQAIIERGEYIQQISS' A
#
# COMPACT_ATOMS: atom_id res chain seq x y z
N MET A 1 2.42 -14.25 20.16
CA MET A 1 2.47 -13.26 19.07
C MET A 1 2.05 -11.92 19.64
N THR A 2 2.97 -10.96 19.80
CA THR A 2 2.61 -9.59 20.18
C THR A 2 2.28 -8.86 18.89
N GLY A 3 1.02 -8.96 18.46
CA GLY A 3 0.49 -8.19 17.33
C GLY A 3 0.70 -6.69 17.54
N ILE A 4 0.52 -5.93 16.46
CA ILE A 4 0.65 -4.47 16.48
C ILE A 4 -0.31 -3.90 17.54
N ASN A 5 0.21 -3.42 18.66
CA ASN A 5 -0.56 -2.98 19.83
C ASN A 5 -0.81 -1.46 19.81
N TYR A 6 -1.07 -0.91 18.63
CA TYR A 6 -1.50 0.47 18.44
C TYR A 6 -2.53 0.56 17.31
N PRO A 7 -3.45 1.55 17.34
CA PRO A 7 -4.40 1.76 16.25
C PRO A 7 -3.66 2.00 14.93
N ILE A 8 -3.92 1.15 13.94
CA ILE A 8 -3.45 1.35 12.58
C ILE A 8 -4.63 1.88 11.78
N GLU A 9 -4.46 3.05 11.18
CA GLU A 9 -5.43 3.63 10.25
C GLU A 9 -4.79 3.83 8.88
N LEU A 10 -5.58 3.69 7.82
CA LEU A 10 -5.14 3.98 6.47
C LEU A 10 -4.98 5.49 6.29
N ASP A 11 -3.75 5.95 6.03
CA ASP A 11 -3.54 7.34 5.61
C ASP A 11 -3.99 7.53 4.16
N THR A 12 -5.19 8.09 4.02
CA THR A 12 -5.82 8.35 2.72
C THR A 12 -5.04 9.32 1.84
N LYS A 13 -4.21 10.20 2.42
CA LYS A 13 -3.36 11.15 1.66
C LYS A 13 -2.30 10.44 0.82
N HIS A 14 -2.00 9.20 1.18
CA HIS A 14 -0.98 8.38 0.55
C HIS A 14 -1.52 7.35 -0.44
N ILE A 15 -2.84 7.21 -0.58
CA ILE A 15 -3.44 6.27 -1.54
C ILE A 15 -2.99 6.56 -2.97
N ALA A 16 -2.93 7.84 -3.35
CA ALA A 16 -2.66 8.22 -4.74
C ALA A 16 -1.33 7.67 -5.26
N LYS A 17 -0.26 7.58 -4.45
CA LYS A 17 1.03 7.01 -4.90
C LYS A 17 0.99 5.51 -5.16
N HIS A 18 -0.05 4.83 -4.70
CA HIS A 18 -0.24 3.38 -4.82
C HIS A 18 -1.28 2.99 -5.89
N LEU A 19 -1.89 3.97 -6.57
CA LEU A 19 -2.84 3.74 -7.65
C LEU A 19 -2.18 4.01 -9.02
N PRO A 20 -2.62 3.32 -10.08
CA PRO A 20 -2.06 3.50 -11.40
C PRO A 20 -2.44 4.88 -11.94
N ASN A 21 -1.57 5.42 -12.80
CA ASN A 21 -1.83 6.63 -13.58
C ASN A 21 -2.09 7.92 -12.76
N THR A 22 -1.71 7.95 -11.48
CA THR A 22 -1.76 9.19 -10.71
C THR A 22 -0.49 10.02 -10.92
N PRO A 23 -0.57 11.36 -10.83
CA PRO A 23 0.62 12.22 -10.87
C PRO A 23 1.67 11.86 -9.81
N GLN A 24 1.23 11.40 -8.63
CA GLN A 24 2.08 10.99 -7.52
C GLN A 24 2.87 9.71 -7.87
N MET A 25 2.20 8.70 -8.41
CA MET A 25 2.83 7.46 -8.88
C MET A 25 3.83 7.75 -10.00
N GLN A 26 3.44 8.55 -11.00
CA GLN A 26 4.34 8.93 -12.10
C GLN A 26 5.57 9.69 -11.61
N ARG A 27 5.41 10.59 -10.63
CA ARG A 27 6.53 11.32 -10.03
C ARG A 27 7.51 10.39 -9.31
N LEU A 28 7.02 9.34 -8.65
CA LEU A 28 7.87 8.36 -7.97
C LEU A 28 8.62 7.47 -8.98
N LEU A 29 7.95 7.00 -10.04
CA LEU A 29 8.58 6.26 -11.12
C LEU A 29 9.69 7.06 -11.80
N LYS A 30 9.42 8.35 -12.09
CA LYS A 30 10.43 9.26 -12.67
C LYS A 30 11.65 9.47 -11.78
N LYS A 31 11.52 9.28 -10.46
CA LYS A 31 12.63 9.35 -9.50
C LYS A 31 13.39 8.04 -9.37
N GLY A 32 13.01 6.99 -10.10
CA GLY A 32 13.61 5.65 -9.99
C GLY A 32 13.33 4.99 -8.62
N LEU A 33 12.30 5.44 -7.90
CA LEU A 33 11.94 4.86 -6.62
C LEU A 33 11.06 3.63 -6.84
N ALA A 34 11.27 2.59 -6.03
CA ALA A 34 10.37 1.44 -6.00
C ALA A 34 8.97 1.88 -5.57
N VAL A 35 7.95 1.52 -6.35
CA VAL A 35 6.55 1.81 -6.05
C VAL A 35 5.76 0.51 -6.05
N HIS A 36 5.09 0.22 -4.95
CA HIS A 36 4.04 -0.80 -4.93
C HIS A 36 2.76 -0.20 -5.48
N ILE A 37 2.34 -0.68 -6.64
CA ILE A 37 1.13 -0.22 -7.34
C ILE A 37 0.08 -1.33 -7.26
N PHE A 38 -1.09 -0.99 -6.73
CA PHE A 38 -2.25 -1.88 -6.74
C PHE A 38 -3.11 -1.58 -7.96
N ILE A 39 -3.80 -2.60 -8.48
CA ILE A 39 -4.61 -2.46 -9.70
C ILE A 39 -5.74 -1.42 -9.50
N ASN A 40 -6.30 -1.34 -8.30
CA ASN A 40 -7.33 -0.37 -7.93
C ASN A 40 -7.38 -0.13 -6.41
N ALA A 41 -8.22 0.82 -5.99
CA ALA A 41 -8.41 1.18 -4.59
C ALA A 41 -9.01 0.04 -3.75
N GLN A 42 -9.92 -0.74 -4.31
CA GLN A 42 -10.58 -1.86 -3.60
C GLN A 42 -9.58 -2.94 -3.16
N ILE A 43 -8.58 -3.24 -3.99
CA ILE A 43 -7.50 -4.17 -3.64
C ILE A 43 -6.59 -3.56 -2.58
N LEU A 44 -6.23 -2.27 -2.71
CA LEU A 44 -5.43 -1.56 -1.70
C LEU A 44 -6.13 -1.61 -0.33
N GLU A 45 -7.42 -1.33 -0.29
CA GLU A 45 -8.24 -1.39 0.93
C GLU A 45 -8.26 -2.80 1.52
N SER A 46 -8.47 -3.83 0.68
CA SER A 46 -8.49 -5.23 1.12
C SER A 46 -7.15 -5.69 1.71
N VAL A 47 -6.03 -5.30 1.07
CA VAL A 47 -4.69 -5.59 1.58
C VAL A 47 -4.42 -4.83 2.88
N THR A 48 -4.82 -3.57 2.95
CA THR A 48 -4.68 -2.76 4.17
C THR A 48 -5.44 -3.39 5.33
N GLN A 49 -6.69 -3.79 5.09
CA GLN A 49 -7.53 -4.44 6.09
C GLN A 49 -6.92 -5.77 6.56
N ALA A 50 -6.39 -6.58 5.63
CA ALA A 50 -5.71 -7.83 5.99
C ALA A 50 -4.47 -7.59 6.87
N ILE A 51 -3.70 -6.52 6.62
CA ILE A 51 -2.54 -6.14 7.45
C ILE A 51 -2.99 -5.72 8.85
N ILE A 52 -4.05 -4.90 8.94
CA ILE A 52 -4.62 -4.46 10.22
C ILE A 52 -5.12 -5.65 11.04
N GLU A 53 -5.83 -6.58 10.41
CA GLU A 53 -6.47 -7.72 11.07
C GLU A 53 -5.49 -8.83 11.48
N ARG A 54 -4.50 -9.13 10.64
CA ARG A 54 -3.66 -10.32 10.80
C ARG A 54 -2.21 -10.00 11.17
N GLY A 55 -1.76 -8.76 11.01
CA GLY A 55 -0.36 -8.38 11.24
C GLY A 55 0.65 -9.07 10.32
N GLU A 56 0.21 -9.88 9.36
CA GLU A 56 1.07 -10.65 8.46
C GLU A 56 0.92 -10.14 7.01
N TYR A 57 1.97 -9.47 6.56
CA TYR A 57 2.19 -9.16 5.16
C TYR A 57 2.72 -10.41 4.43
N ILE A 58 1.86 -11.07 3.66
CA ILE A 58 2.23 -12.10 2.68
C ILE A 58 1.93 -11.54 1.29
N GLN A 59 2.90 -10.84 0.68
CA GLN A 59 3.48 -11.20 -0.62
C GLN A 59 4.37 -10.07 -1.17
N GLN A 60 5.67 -10.37 -1.30
CA GLN A 60 6.58 -9.66 -2.20
C GLN A 60 6.08 -9.80 -3.64
N ILE A 61 5.81 -8.69 -4.32
CA ILE A 61 5.74 -8.65 -5.78
C ILE A 61 7.16 -8.35 -6.26
N SER A 62 7.78 -9.34 -6.86
CA SER A 62 9.13 -9.29 -7.42
C SER A 62 9.25 -8.28 -8.56
N SER A 63 10.44 -7.69 -8.64
CA SER A 63 10.92 -6.64 -9.54
C SER A 63 10.71 -6.88 -11.03
#